data_AF-A0AAU9QQ34-F1
#
_entry.id   AF-A0AAU9QQ34-F1
#
_cell.length_a   1.000
_cell.length_b   1.000
_cell.length_c   1.000
_cell.angle_alpha   90.00
_cell.angle_beta   90.00
_cell.angle_gamma   90.00
#
_symmetry.space_group_name_H-M   'P 1'
#
loop_
_entity.id
_entity.type
_entity.pdbx_description
1 polymer ?
#
loop_
_entity_poly.entity_id
_entity_poly.type
_entity_poly.pdbx_seq_one_letter_code
_entity_poly.pdbx_strand_id
1 'polypeptide(L)'
;MFINKAKSFNRILHNYDTGAADRGQVEFSFELHRKAMKFHLENKDKQPGSLDLKNGADHINQSTGIKITPEQLSDILALFPSERIKLAEYGISDTEVREGLYNVACCFFSGCEAPAYDEIDIDRFIKHLQEQAVLMGYTCSYPASENM
;
A
#
# COMPACT_ATOMS: atom_id res chain seq x y z
N MET A 1 6.24 2.64 7.58
CA MET A 1 7.50 1.89 7.32
C MET A 1 8.53 2.85 6.70
N PHE A 2 9.63 3.17 7.39
CA PHE A 2 10.63 4.19 6.97
C PHE A 2 11.94 3.60 6.40
N ILE A 3 12.02 2.27 6.22
CA ILE A 3 13.30 1.59 5.98
C ILE A 3 13.75 1.57 4.50
N ASN A 4 12.92 1.98 3.53
CA ASN A 4 13.32 1.95 2.11
C ASN A 4 13.82 3.28 1.49
N LYS A 5 13.76 4.42 2.20
CA LYS A 5 14.11 5.74 1.62
C LYS A 5 15.61 6.03 1.56
N ALA A 6 16.41 5.56 2.54
CA ALA A 6 17.86 5.77 2.55
C ALA A 6 18.59 4.99 1.43
N LYS A 7 18.11 3.78 1.10
CA LYS A 7 18.59 3.01 -0.06
C LYS A 7 18.33 3.75 -1.38
N SER A 8 17.21 4.46 -1.50
CA SER A 8 16.87 5.24 -2.69
C SER A 8 17.84 6.43 -2.91
N PHE A 9 18.15 7.19 -1.85
CA PHE A 9 19.09 8.33 -1.95
C PHE A 9 20.51 7.89 -2.31
N ASN A 10 21.04 6.88 -1.61
CA ASN A 10 22.37 6.34 -1.90
C ASN A 10 22.44 5.73 -3.31
N ARG A 11 21.35 5.11 -3.79
CA ARG A 11 21.26 4.61 -5.16
C ARG A 11 21.25 5.74 -6.19
N ILE A 12 20.54 6.84 -5.93
CA ILE A 12 20.51 8.01 -6.84
C ILE A 12 21.90 8.62 -6.97
N LEU A 13 22.61 8.84 -5.86
CA LEU A 13 23.97 9.38 -5.88
C LEU A 13 24.97 8.38 -6.48
N HIS A 14 24.88 7.10 -6.14
CA HIS A 14 25.71 6.06 -6.73
C HIS A 14 25.53 5.96 -8.25
N ASN A 15 24.29 6.05 -8.75
CA ASN A 15 24.02 6.06 -10.19
C ASN A 15 24.63 7.29 -10.88
N TYR A 16 24.66 8.45 -10.20
CA TYR A 16 25.34 9.63 -10.70
C TYR A 16 26.86 9.45 -10.74
N ASP A 17 27.45 8.99 -9.64
CA ASP A 17 28.89 8.77 -9.51
C ASP A 17 29.42 7.72 -10.50
N THR A 18 28.60 6.72 -10.84
CA THR A 18 28.91 5.68 -11.82
C THR A 18 28.56 6.07 -13.26
N GLY A 19 28.00 7.26 -13.49
CA GLY A 19 27.57 7.73 -14.81
C GLY A 19 26.33 7.01 -15.37
N ALA A 20 25.69 6.15 -14.58
CA ALA A 20 24.44 5.46 -14.93
C ALA A 20 23.22 6.40 -14.91
N ALA A 21 23.34 7.57 -14.27
CA ALA A 21 22.39 8.66 -14.33
C ALA A 21 23.08 10.00 -14.54
N ASP A 22 22.51 10.87 -15.35
CA ASP A 22 23.00 12.24 -15.51
C ASP A 22 22.44 13.19 -14.44
N ARG A 23 23.00 14.42 -14.39
CA ARG A 23 22.61 15.46 -13.44
C ARG A 23 21.12 15.83 -13.56
N GLY A 24 20.56 15.80 -14.77
CA GLY A 24 19.16 16.09 -15.02
C GLY A 24 18.24 15.03 -14.41
N GLN A 25 18.59 13.75 -14.54
CA GLN A 25 17.83 12.64 -13.94
C GLN A 25 17.86 12.69 -12.41
N VAL A 26 19.00 13.08 -11.82
CA VAL A 26 19.13 13.29 -10.37
C VAL A 26 18.25 14.45 -9.90
N GLU A 27 18.33 15.63 -10.54
CA GLU A 27 17.52 16.78 -10.14
C GLU A 27 16.02 16.52 -10.32
N PHE A 28 15.63 15.84 -11.40
CA PHE A 28 14.25 15.43 -11.64
C PHE A 28 13.73 14.52 -10.50
N SER A 29 14.55 13.58 -10.02
CA SER A 29 14.19 12.72 -8.89
C SER A 29 13.94 13.53 -7.60
N PHE A 30 14.78 14.52 -7.32
CA PHE A 30 14.57 15.43 -6.19
C PHE A 30 13.35 16.34 -6.38
N GLU A 31 13.10 16.83 -7.59
CA GLU A 31 11.92 17.62 -7.91
C GLU A 31 10.63 16.83 -7.65
N LEU A 32 10.57 15.58 -8.13
CA LEU A 32 9.45 14.68 -7.85
C LEU A 32 9.25 14.46 -6.36
N HIS A 33 10.33 14.24 -5.61
CA HIS A 33 10.26 14.11 -4.15
C HIS A 33 9.67 15.36 -3.48
N ARG A 34 10.15 16.56 -3.84
CA ARG A 34 9.65 17.83 -3.30
C ARG A 34 8.16 18.01 -3.63
N LYS A 35 7.75 17.70 -4.87
CA LYS A 35 6.33 17.75 -5.29
C LYS A 35 5.46 16.79 -4.49
N ALA A 36 5.90 15.55 -4.30
CA ALA A 36 5.17 14.56 -3.51
C ALA A 36 5.02 14.99 -2.05
N MET A 37 6.09 15.50 -1.42
CA MET A 37 6.02 15.95 -0.02
C MET A 37 5.12 17.19 0.13
N LYS A 38 5.17 18.12 -0.83
CA LYS A 38 4.26 19.26 -0.87
C LYS A 38 2.80 18.81 -0.97
N PHE A 39 2.50 17.89 -1.89
CA PHE A 39 1.17 17.32 -2.04
C PHE A 39 0.66 16.67 -0.74
N HIS A 40 1.48 15.85 -0.08
CA HIS A 40 1.08 15.23 1.19
C HIS A 40 0.86 16.25 2.31
N LEU A 41 1.68 17.31 2.37
CA LEU A 41 1.54 18.34 3.39
C LEU A 41 0.25 19.17 3.18
N GLU A 42 -0.05 19.54 1.93
CA GLU A 42 -1.26 20.30 1.57
C GLU A 42 -2.54 19.50 1.84
N ASN A 43 -2.46 18.16 1.78
CA ASN A 43 -3.61 17.27 1.96
C ASN A 43 -3.58 16.50 3.28
N LYS A 44 -2.72 16.88 4.24
CA LYS A 44 -2.44 16.09 5.46
C LYS A 44 -3.69 15.71 6.27
N ASP A 45 -4.72 16.55 6.25
CA ASP A 45 -5.96 16.33 7.02
C ASP A 45 -7.11 15.77 6.18
N LYS A 46 -6.94 15.59 4.85
CA LYS A 46 -8.01 15.07 3.98
C LYS A 46 -8.38 13.64 4.34
N GLN A 47 -9.66 13.35 4.45
CA GLN A 47 -10.19 12.01 4.77
C GLN A 47 -10.96 11.44 3.57
N PRO A 48 -10.87 10.12 3.31
CA PRO A 48 -11.70 9.47 2.32
C PRO A 48 -13.20 9.60 2.62
N GLY A 49 -14.01 9.69 1.57
CA GLY A 49 -15.47 9.65 1.70
C GLY A 49 -15.97 8.26 2.14
N SER A 50 -17.19 8.19 2.67
CA SER A 50 -17.79 6.92 3.11
C SER A 50 -17.93 5.89 1.99
N LEU A 51 -18.23 6.33 0.76
CA LEU A 51 -18.30 5.46 -0.41
C LEU A 51 -16.94 4.89 -0.78
N ASP A 52 -15.88 5.70 -0.74
CA ASP A 52 -14.51 5.26 -1.01
C ASP A 52 -14.01 4.28 0.05
N LEU A 53 -14.33 4.52 1.33
CA LEU A 53 -14.01 3.58 2.41
C LEU A 53 -14.73 2.25 2.22
N LYS A 54 -16.03 2.29 1.87
CA LYS A 54 -16.78 1.07 1.59
C LYS A 54 -16.18 0.28 0.43
N ASN A 55 -15.98 0.94 -0.70
CA ASN A 55 -15.44 0.31 -1.90
C ASN A 55 -13.98 -0.16 -1.69
N GLY A 56 -13.20 0.57 -0.90
CA GLY A 56 -11.83 0.17 -0.51
C GLY A 56 -11.82 -1.08 0.37
N ALA A 57 -12.76 -1.19 1.31
CA ALA A 57 -12.92 -2.38 2.13
C ALA A 57 -13.34 -3.59 1.29
N ASP A 58 -14.28 -3.38 0.35
CA ASP A 58 -14.69 -4.40 -0.61
C ASP A 58 -13.52 -4.85 -1.50
N HIS A 59 -12.69 -3.92 -1.96
CA HIS A 59 -11.48 -4.21 -2.75
C HIS A 59 -10.46 -5.04 -1.96
N ILE A 60 -10.23 -4.73 -0.68
CA ILE A 60 -9.34 -5.53 0.18
C ILE A 60 -9.90 -6.95 0.34
N ASN A 61 -11.20 -7.10 0.57
CA ASN A 61 -11.83 -8.41 0.66
C ASN A 61 -11.73 -9.18 -0.67
N GLN A 62 -11.93 -8.53 -1.82
CA GLN A 62 -11.81 -9.19 -3.12
C GLN A 62 -10.37 -9.62 -3.44
N SER A 63 -9.37 -8.83 -3.06
CA SER A 63 -7.96 -9.10 -3.37
C SER A 63 -7.28 -10.04 -2.38
N THR A 64 -7.74 -10.09 -1.13
CA THR A 64 -7.07 -10.85 -0.05
C THR A 64 -7.96 -11.88 0.62
N GLY A 65 -9.28 -11.81 0.43
CA GLY A 65 -10.26 -12.54 1.22
C GLY A 65 -10.47 -11.99 2.63
N ILE A 66 -9.77 -10.94 3.07
CA ILE A 66 -9.91 -10.42 4.44
C ILE A 66 -11.07 -9.44 4.51
N LYS A 67 -12.01 -9.69 5.42
CA LYS A 67 -13.17 -8.82 5.64
C LYS A 67 -12.84 -7.75 6.66
N ILE A 68 -12.94 -6.51 6.23
CA ILE A 68 -12.85 -5.33 7.10
C ILE A 68 -14.08 -4.43 6.88
N THR A 69 -14.51 -3.71 7.91
CA THR A 69 -15.55 -2.68 7.77
C THR A 69 -14.94 -1.36 7.26
N PRO A 70 -15.76 -0.42 6.73
CA PRO A 70 -15.28 0.92 6.36
C PRO A 70 -14.60 1.65 7.52
N GLU A 71 -15.08 1.47 8.75
CA GLU A 71 -14.51 2.05 9.98
C GLU A 71 -13.14 1.44 10.27
N GLN A 72 -13.03 0.11 10.19
CA GLN A 72 -11.73 -0.56 10.36
C GLN A 72 -10.73 -0.15 9.28
N LEU A 73 -11.18 0.04 8.03
CA LEU A 73 -10.31 0.56 6.98
C LEU A 73 -9.84 1.98 7.31
N SER A 74 -10.73 2.85 7.79
CA SER A 74 -10.37 4.20 8.24
C SER A 74 -9.30 4.18 9.33
N ASP A 75 -9.46 3.31 10.33
CA ASP A 75 -8.50 3.15 11.43
C ASP A 75 -7.14 2.63 10.95
N ILE A 76 -7.15 1.64 10.04
CA ILE A 76 -5.93 1.14 9.40
C ILE A 76 -5.25 2.28 8.63
N LEU A 77 -5.99 3.02 7.80
CA LEU A 77 -5.47 4.12 6.98
C LEU A 77 -4.91 5.29 7.81
N ALA A 78 -5.31 5.47 9.07
CA ALA A 78 -4.66 6.42 9.97
C ALA A 78 -3.17 6.08 10.21
N LEU A 79 -2.78 4.81 10.08
CA LEU A 79 -1.38 4.35 10.15
C LEU A 79 -0.63 4.53 8.82
N PHE A 80 -1.36 4.70 7.71
CA PHE A 80 -0.83 4.81 6.34
C PHE A 80 -1.28 6.13 5.70
N PRO A 81 -0.73 7.28 6.16
CA PRO A 81 -1.23 8.59 5.77
C PRO A 81 -1.06 8.89 4.27
N SER A 82 -0.08 8.29 3.59
CA SER A 82 0.09 8.44 2.14
C SER A 82 -1.11 7.86 1.40
N GLU A 83 -1.47 6.61 1.69
CA GLU A 83 -2.53 5.88 1.01
C GLU A 83 -3.91 6.43 1.38
N ARG A 84 -4.08 6.87 2.62
CA ARG A 84 -5.28 7.61 3.06
C ARG A 84 -5.50 8.87 2.24
N ILE A 85 -4.46 9.67 2.02
CA ILE A 85 -4.53 10.90 1.21
C ILE A 85 -4.86 10.56 -0.24
N LYS A 86 -4.20 9.56 -0.82
CA LYS A 86 -4.46 9.15 -2.22
C LYS A 86 -5.88 8.67 -2.41
N LEU A 87 -6.42 7.86 -1.49
CA LEU A 87 -7.82 7.44 -1.54
C LEU A 87 -8.78 8.63 -1.42
N ALA A 88 -8.47 9.62 -0.56
CA ALA A 88 -9.28 10.82 -0.41
C ALA A 88 -9.24 11.75 -1.64
N GLU A 89 -8.12 11.80 -2.35
CA GLU A 89 -7.92 12.70 -3.49
C GLU A 89 -8.40 12.11 -4.81
N TYR A 90 -8.05 10.85 -5.05
CA TYR A 90 -8.21 10.21 -6.36
C TYR A 90 -9.35 9.19 -6.38
N GLY A 91 -9.83 8.79 -5.20
CA GLY A 91 -10.90 7.79 -5.05
C GLY A 91 -10.47 6.38 -5.44
N ILE A 92 -11.36 5.42 -5.18
CA ILE A 92 -11.07 3.99 -5.36
C ILE A 92 -10.97 3.52 -6.83
N SER A 93 -11.46 4.32 -7.78
CA SER A 93 -11.38 3.97 -9.21
C SER A 93 -9.96 4.05 -9.76
N ASP A 94 -9.08 4.77 -9.08
CA ASP A 94 -7.68 4.88 -9.44
C ASP A 94 -6.93 3.56 -9.17
N THR A 95 -6.17 3.08 -10.15
CA THR A 95 -5.44 1.81 -10.03
C THR A 95 -4.29 1.90 -9.03
N GLU A 96 -3.58 3.02 -8.95
CA GLU A 96 -2.50 3.21 -7.97
C GLU A 96 -3.06 3.21 -6.54
N VAL A 97 -4.26 3.77 -6.35
CA VAL A 97 -4.97 3.70 -5.07
C VAL A 97 -5.29 2.25 -4.70
N ARG A 98 -5.82 1.46 -5.64
CA ARG A 98 -6.16 0.04 -5.39
C ARG A 98 -4.94 -0.83 -5.08
N GLU A 99 -3.84 -0.63 -5.80
CA GLU A 99 -2.56 -1.28 -5.51
C GLU A 99 -2.01 -0.86 -4.15
N GLY A 100 -2.10 0.44 -3.84
CA GLY A 100 -1.74 0.99 -2.53
C GLY A 100 -2.54 0.36 -1.38
N LEU A 101 -3.85 0.18 -1.54
CA LEU A 101 -4.70 -0.47 -0.53
C LEU A 101 -4.36 -1.96 -0.34
N TYR A 102 -4.05 -2.67 -1.43
CA TYR A 102 -3.55 -4.04 -1.32
C TYR A 102 -2.22 -4.09 -0.55
N ASN A 103 -1.29 -3.19 -0.85
CA ASN A 103 -0.04 -3.09 -0.12
C ASN A 103 -0.24 -2.70 1.36
N VAL A 104 -1.19 -1.82 1.67
CA VAL A 104 -1.59 -1.50 3.05
C VAL A 104 -2.06 -2.74 3.78
N ALA A 105 -2.92 -3.55 3.17
CA ALA A 105 -3.38 -4.81 3.76
C ALA A 105 -2.19 -5.77 4.02
N CYS A 106 -1.28 -5.92 3.04
CA CYS A 106 -0.06 -6.70 3.20
C CYS A 106 0.78 -6.20 4.39
N CYS A 107 1.11 -4.91 4.41
CA CYS A 107 1.94 -4.30 5.44
C CYS A 107 1.31 -4.40 6.83
N PHE A 108 -0.01 -4.23 6.92
CA PHE A 108 -0.72 -4.24 8.19
C PHE A 108 -0.83 -5.65 8.78
N PHE A 109 -1.20 -6.65 7.97
CA PHE A 109 -1.45 -8.01 8.47
C PHE A 109 -0.18 -8.88 8.50
N SER A 110 0.72 -8.79 7.52
CA SER A 110 1.94 -9.63 7.49
C SER A 110 3.23 -8.89 7.84
N GLY A 111 3.17 -7.56 8.01
CA GLY A 111 4.36 -6.74 8.26
C GLY A 111 5.26 -6.56 7.04
N CYS A 112 4.84 -7.00 5.86
CA CYS A 112 5.63 -7.02 4.63
C CYS A 112 4.91 -6.27 3.50
N GLU A 113 5.70 -5.71 2.58
CA GLU A 113 5.18 -5.13 1.34
C GLU A 113 4.55 -6.23 0.46
N ALA A 114 3.65 -5.82 -0.43
CA ALA A 114 3.08 -6.71 -1.44
C ALA A 114 4.20 -7.37 -2.27
N PRO A 115 4.11 -8.68 -2.54
CA PRO A 115 5.12 -9.39 -3.33
C PRO A 115 5.14 -8.88 -4.77
N ALA A 116 6.32 -8.85 -5.38
CA ALA A 116 6.44 -8.69 -6.82
C ALA A 116 5.91 -9.96 -7.52
N TYR A 117 5.21 -9.79 -8.64
CA TYR A 117 4.49 -10.86 -9.34
C TYR A 117 5.36 -12.05 -9.80
N ASP A 118 6.67 -11.87 -9.84
CA ASP A 118 7.66 -12.77 -10.43
C ASP A 118 8.47 -13.60 -9.42
N GLU A 119 8.29 -13.38 -8.10
CA GLU A 119 9.20 -13.96 -7.09
C GLU A 119 8.53 -14.91 -6.08
N ILE A 120 7.19 -14.97 -5.99
CA ILE A 120 6.49 -15.64 -4.88
C ILE A 120 5.23 -16.38 -5.35
N ASP A 121 4.98 -17.55 -4.73
CA ASP A 121 3.69 -18.23 -4.77
C ASP A 121 2.61 -17.36 -4.09
N ILE A 122 1.82 -16.68 -4.91
CA ILE A 122 0.80 -15.72 -4.46
C ILE A 122 -0.25 -16.40 -3.59
N ASP A 123 -0.68 -17.61 -3.91
CA ASP A 123 -1.71 -18.32 -3.13
C ASP A 123 -1.20 -18.63 -1.72
N ARG A 124 0.05 -19.06 -1.61
CA ARG A 124 0.71 -19.27 -0.32
C ARG A 124 0.84 -17.96 0.48
N PHE A 125 1.17 -16.86 -0.19
CA PHE A 125 1.27 -15.55 0.45
C PHE A 125 -0.10 -15.05 0.96
N ILE A 126 -1.15 -15.15 0.15
CA ILE A 126 -2.51 -14.77 0.54
C ILE A 126 -3.00 -15.62 1.70
N LYS A 127 -2.76 -16.94 1.69
CA LYS A 127 -3.08 -17.81 2.82
C LYS A 127 -2.39 -17.36 4.11
N HIS A 128 -1.10 -17.06 4.04
CA HIS A 128 -0.36 -16.56 5.19
C HIS A 128 -0.92 -15.21 5.69
N LEU A 129 -1.26 -14.30 4.77
CA LEU A 129 -1.87 -13.02 5.09
C LEU A 129 -3.21 -13.18 5.82
N GLN A 130 -4.06 -14.09 5.35
CA GLN A 130 -5.33 -14.44 5.99
C GLN A 130 -5.12 -15.06 7.38
N GLU A 131 -4.15 -15.95 7.55
CA GLU A 131 -3.79 -16.52 8.85
C GLU A 131 -3.39 -15.44 9.86
N GLN A 132 -2.57 -14.47 9.45
CA GLN A 132 -2.20 -13.35 10.33
C GLN A 132 -3.41 -12.46 10.67
N ALA A 133 -4.28 -12.18 9.69
CA ALA A 133 -5.50 -11.39 9.92
C ALA A 133 -6.41 -12.06 10.96
N VAL A 134 -6.58 -13.39 10.88
CA VAL A 134 -7.34 -14.17 11.88
C VAL A 134 -6.72 -14.10 13.26
N LEU A 135 -5.38 -14.21 13.37
CA LEU A 135 -4.67 -14.06 14.65
C LEU A 135 -4.85 -12.66 15.26
N MET A 136 -5.06 -11.64 14.42
CA MET A 136 -5.37 -10.27 14.84
C MET A 136 -6.86 -10.05 15.15
N GLY A 137 -7.72 -11.06 15.00
CA GLY A 137 -9.15 -11.00 15.31
C GLY A 137 -10.05 -10.60 14.14
N TYR A 138 -9.54 -10.58 12.91
CA TYR A 138 -10.33 -10.32 11.71
C TYR A 138 -10.93 -11.61 11.14
N THR A 139 -11.92 -11.45 10.26
CA THR A 139 -12.57 -12.59 9.58
C THR A 139 -12.15 -12.63 8.12
N CYS A 140 -12.07 -13.83 7.53
CA CYS A 140 -11.79 -14.01 6.12
C CYS A 140 -12.99 -14.65 5.40
N SER A 141 -13.22 -14.26 4.16
CA SER A 141 -13.98 -15.02 3.17
C SER A 141 -13.09 -16.18 2.69
N TYR A 142 -13.00 -17.24 3.50
CA TYR A 142 -12.43 -18.50 3.02
C TYR A 142 -13.16 -18.95 1.74
N PRO A 143 -12.50 -19.62 0.79
CA PRO A 143 -13.23 -20.61 0.02
C PRO A 143 -13.65 -21.73 0.99
N ALA A 144 -14.92 -22.11 0.96
CA ALA A 144 -15.36 -23.35 1.56
C ALA A 144 -14.56 -24.53 0.94
N SER A 145 -14.14 -25.46 1.77
CA SER A 145 -13.51 -26.76 1.46
C SER A 145 -12.08 -26.76 0.90
N GLU A 146 -11.17 -27.36 1.68
CA GLU A 146 -10.69 -28.70 1.36
C GLU A 146 -10.91 -29.59 2.59
N ASN A 147 -11.94 -30.45 2.53
CA ASN A 147 -11.84 -31.77 3.14
C ASN A 147 -10.85 -32.55 2.27
N MET A 148 -9.68 -32.91 2.82
CA MET A 148 -8.95 -34.14 2.51
C MET A 148 -8.00 -34.46 3.66
#